data_AF-A0A7C5AT19-F1
#
_entry.id   AF-A0A7C5AT19-F1
#
_cell.length_a   1.000
_cell.length_b   1.000
_cell.length_c   1.000
_cell.angle_alpha   90.00
_cell.angle_beta   90.00
_cell.angle_gamma   90.00
#
_symmetry.space_group_name_H-M   'P 1'
#
loop_
_entity.id
_entity.type
_entity.pdbx_description
1 polymer ?
#
loop_
_entity_poly.entity_id
_entity_poly.type
_entity_poly.pdbx_seq_one_letter_code
_entity_poly.pdbx_strand_id
1 'polypeptide(L)'
;MFRNIRWRIAVPYILLIVGIMAILAVLGAHFVYRLYVADLEKQLLAEARLASDAIAEPLAQGAPIETLDEIAHRWGRLLEARVTLIAADGMVLGDSHEDRTR
;
A
#
# COMPACT_ATOMS: atom_id res chain seq x y z
N MET A 1 37.93 38.17 -23.36
CA MET A 1 38.17 37.16 -24.41
C MET A 1 38.31 35.71 -23.89
N PHE A 2 38.39 35.46 -22.57
CA PHE A 2 38.60 34.11 -21.99
C PHE A 2 37.34 33.24 -21.77
N ARG A 3 36.16 33.70 -22.24
CA ARG A 3 34.88 33.03 -21.99
C ARG A 3 34.64 31.84 -22.94
N ASN A 4 35.22 31.84 -24.13
CA ASN A 4 34.92 30.84 -25.16
C ASN A 4 35.59 29.47 -24.94
N ILE A 5 36.75 29.40 -24.27
CA ILE A 5 37.44 28.12 -24.03
C ILE A 5 36.98 27.45 -22.73
N ARG A 6 36.78 28.25 -21.66
CA ARG A 6 36.32 27.75 -20.35
C ARG A 6 34.87 27.26 -20.40
N TRP A 7 34.00 27.90 -21.18
CA TRP A 7 32.60 27.47 -21.35
C TRP A 7 32.46 26.16 -22.13
N ARG A 8 33.35 25.91 -23.10
CA ARG A 8 33.38 24.64 -23.87
C ARG A 8 33.71 23.42 -23.03
N ILE A 9 34.39 23.60 -21.89
CA ILE A 9 34.73 22.51 -20.97
C ILE A 9 33.78 22.53 -19.77
N ALA A 10 33.44 23.70 -19.20
CA ALA A 10 32.54 23.76 -18.05
C ALA A 10 31.14 23.23 -18.36
N VAL A 11 30.58 23.54 -19.54
CA VAL A 11 29.24 23.09 -19.93
C VAL A 11 29.10 21.57 -19.94
N PRO A 12 29.93 20.78 -20.67
CA PRO A 12 29.78 19.33 -20.68
C PRO A 12 29.98 18.71 -19.30
N TYR A 13 30.87 19.24 -18.46
CA TYR A 13 31.02 18.76 -17.08
C TYR A 13 29.81 19.08 -16.21
N ILE A 14 29.24 20.29 -16.30
CA ILE A 14 28.01 20.64 -15.57
C ILE A 14 26.86 19.74 -16.05
N LEU A 15 26.73 19.54 -17.35
CA LEU A 15 25.68 18.69 -17.94
C LEU A 15 25.85 17.23 -17.51
N LEU A 16 27.10 16.74 -17.42
CA LEU A 16 27.42 15.42 -16.89
C LEU A 16 27.05 15.31 -15.41
N ILE A 17 27.40 16.30 -14.58
CA ILE A 17 27.06 16.32 -13.16
C ILE A 17 25.54 16.33 -12.97
N VAL A 18 24.83 17.21 -13.69
CA VAL A 18 23.36 17.27 -13.66
C VAL A 18 22.74 15.96 -14.14
N GLY A 19 23.30 15.35 -15.18
CA GLY A 19 22.86 14.04 -15.69
C GLY A 19 23.01 12.94 -14.66
N ILE A 20 24.17 12.85 -14.01
CA ILE A 20 24.43 11.88 -12.94
C ILE A 20 23.49 12.13 -11.76
N MET A 21 23.31 13.38 -11.34
CA MET A 21 22.39 13.75 -10.27
C MET A 21 20.94 13.37 -10.60
N ALA A 22 20.49 13.62 -11.83
CA ALA A 22 19.16 13.25 -12.27
C ALA A 22 18.97 11.73 -12.28
N ILE A 23 19.96 10.98 -12.77
CA ILE A 23 19.96 9.52 -12.75
C ILE A 23 19.86 9.02 -11.29
N LEU A 24 20.71 9.53 -10.40
CA LEU A 24 20.69 9.16 -8.98
C LEU A 24 19.36 9.49 -8.31
N ALA A 25 18.78 10.65 -8.61
CA ALA A 25 17.48 11.05 -8.08
C ALA A 25 16.37 10.09 -8.52
N VAL A 26 16.33 9.72 -9.80
CA VAL A 26 15.32 8.79 -10.34
C VAL A 26 15.50 7.39 -9.77
N LEU A 27 16.74 6.86 -9.75
CA LEU A 27 17.01 5.54 -9.17
C LEU A 27 16.67 5.49 -7.68
N GLY A 28 17.06 6.52 -6.92
CA GLY A 28 16.76 6.62 -5.49
C GLY A 28 15.26 6.68 -5.22
N ALA A 29 14.54 7.55 -5.93
CA ALA A 29 13.08 7.65 -5.81
C ALA A 29 12.39 6.32 -6.16
N HIS A 30 12.82 5.68 -7.25
CA HIS A 30 12.23 4.42 -7.68
C HIS A 30 12.51 3.28 -6.68
N PHE A 31 13.70 3.25 -6.09
CA PHE A 31 14.08 2.27 -5.08
C PHE A 31 13.25 2.43 -3.80
N VAL A 32 13.15 3.66 -3.28
CA VAL A 32 12.34 3.96 -2.09
C VAL A 32 10.88 3.61 -2.32
N TYR A 33 10.32 3.99 -3.47
CA TYR A 33 8.93 3.67 -3.81
C TYR A 33 8.68 2.16 -3.83
N ARG A 34 9.55 1.37 -4.48
CA ARG A 34 9.40 -0.08 -4.53
C ARG A 34 9.50 -0.72 -3.16
N LEU A 35 10.46 -0.28 -2.33
CA LEU A 35 10.59 -0.81 -0.97
C LEU A 35 9.37 -0.48 -0.11
N TYR A 36 8.91 0.77 -0.17
CA TYR A 36 7.75 1.21 0.60
C TYR A 36 6.48 0.42 0.23
N VAL A 37 6.22 0.25 -1.07
CA VAL A 37 5.07 -0.52 -1.56
C VAL A 37 5.18 -2.00 -1.18
N ALA A 38 6.36 -2.60 -1.32
CA ALA A 38 6.55 -4.02 -0.99
C ALA A 38 6.43 -4.30 0.51
N ASP A 39 6.86 -3.35 1.35
CA ASP A 39 6.71 -3.47 2.81
C ASP A 39 5.23 -3.32 3.22
N LEU A 40 4.54 -2.33 2.65
CA LEU A 40 3.11 -2.13 2.85
C LEU A 40 2.30 -3.36 2.42
N GLU A 41 2.61 -3.96 1.27
CA GLU A 41 1.95 -5.17 0.79
C GLU A 41 2.15 -6.34 1.77
N LYS A 42 3.38 -6.54 2.27
CA LYS A 42 3.67 -7.58 3.25
C LYS A 42 2.90 -7.36 4.56
N GLN A 43 2.85 -6.12 5.02
CA GLN A 43 2.13 -5.76 6.23
C GLN A 43 0.63 -6.04 6.08
N LEU A 44 0.01 -5.56 4.99
CA LEU A 44 -1.41 -5.79 4.70
C LEU A 44 -1.73 -7.29 4.56
N LEU A 45 -0.84 -8.08 3.94
CA LEU A 45 -1.01 -9.53 3.85
C LEU A 45 -0.91 -10.23 5.21
N ALA A 46 -0.01 -9.78 6.08
CA ALA A 46 0.09 -10.32 7.43
C ALA A 46 -1.14 -9.98 8.27
N GLU A 47 -1.61 -8.73 8.19
CA GLU A 47 -2.83 -8.25 8.85
C GLU A 47 -4.08 -8.98 8.35
N ALA A 48 -4.20 -9.20 7.04
CA ALA A 48 -5.29 -9.97 6.45
C ALA A 48 -5.30 -11.43 6.94
N ARG A 49 -4.13 -12.05 7.10
CA ARG A 49 -4.01 -13.41 7.66
C ARG A 49 -4.42 -13.48 9.13
N LEU A 50 -4.03 -12.51 9.93
CA LEU A 50 -4.45 -12.42 11.34
C LEU A 50 -5.96 -12.21 11.45
N ALA A 51 -6.52 -11.34 10.61
CA ALA A 51 -7.96 -11.13 10.54
C ALA A 51 -8.68 -12.42 10.09
N SER A 52 -8.17 -13.13 9.07
CA SER A 52 -8.79 -14.38 8.60
C SER A 52 -8.79 -15.46 9.67
N ASP A 53 -7.71 -15.60 10.43
CA ASP A 53 -7.64 -16.58 11.53
C ASP A 53 -8.67 -16.26 12.63
N ALA A 54 -8.88 -14.97 12.93
CA ALA A 54 -9.88 -14.55 13.90
C ALA A 54 -11.34 -14.69 13.40
N ILE A 55 -11.57 -14.69 12.10
CA ILE A 55 -12.89 -14.86 11.48
C ILE A 55 -13.21 -16.34 11.24
N ALA A 56 -12.20 -17.20 11.10
CA ALA A 56 -12.36 -18.62 10.77
C ALA A 56 -13.27 -19.36 11.76
N GLU A 57 -13.15 -19.09 13.06
CA GLU A 57 -13.98 -19.72 14.09
C GLU A 57 -15.45 -19.25 14.04
N PRO A 58 -15.77 -17.93 14.05
CA PRO A 58 -17.14 -17.45 13.83
C PRO A 58 -17.78 -17.98 12.55
N LEU A 59 -17.01 -18.05 11.44
CA LEU A 59 -17.51 -18.55 10.16
C LEU A 59 -17.85 -20.04 10.24
N ALA A 60 -16.98 -20.84 10.87
CA ALA A 60 -17.20 -22.27 11.07
C ALA A 60 -18.41 -22.57 11.98
N GLN A 61 -18.73 -21.66 12.90
CA GLN A 61 -19.91 -21.75 13.77
C GLN A 61 -21.20 -21.24 13.09
N GLY A 62 -21.13 -20.77 11.83
CA GLY A 62 -22.28 -20.24 11.12
C GLY A 62 -22.77 -18.91 11.70
N ALA A 63 -21.84 -18.04 12.13
CA ALA A 63 -22.18 -16.75 12.70
C ALA A 63 -23.13 -15.94 11.76
N PRO A 64 -24.11 -15.22 12.33
CA PRO A 64 -24.98 -14.33 11.56
C PRO A 64 -24.19 -13.27 10.80
N ILE A 65 -24.76 -12.78 9.70
CA ILE A 65 -24.17 -11.73 8.87
C ILE A 65 -23.90 -10.47 9.70
N GLU A 66 -24.76 -10.15 10.66
CA GLU A 66 -24.59 -9.00 11.55
C GLU A 66 -23.31 -9.13 12.40
N THR A 67 -22.99 -10.33 12.87
CA THR A 67 -21.76 -10.59 13.64
C THR A 67 -20.52 -10.48 12.76
N LEU A 68 -20.60 -10.93 11.50
CA LEU A 68 -19.53 -10.78 10.52
C LEU A 68 -19.28 -9.30 10.16
N ASP A 69 -20.34 -8.51 10.06
CA ASP A 69 -20.26 -7.08 9.80
C ASP A 69 -19.63 -6.31 10.99
N GLU A 70 -19.99 -6.65 12.23
CA GLU A 70 -19.32 -6.10 13.43
C GLU A 70 -17.83 -6.45 13.47
N ILE A 71 -17.46 -7.68 13.09
CA ILE A 71 -16.07 -8.11 13.00
C ILE A 71 -15.33 -7.29 11.93
N ALA A 72 -15.94 -7.07 10.75
CA ALA A 72 -15.37 -6.24 9.69
C ALA A 72 -15.15 -4.79 10.18
N HIS A 73 -16.11 -4.19 10.88
CA HIS A 73 -15.97 -2.86 11.49
C HIS A 73 -14.87 -2.80 12.56
N ARG A 74 -14.74 -3.84 13.39
CA ARG A 74 -13.68 -3.91 14.41
C ARG A 74 -12.29 -3.95 13.77
N TRP A 75 -12.10 -4.80 12.77
CA TRP A 75 -10.81 -4.89 12.06
C TRP A 75 -10.52 -3.65 11.22
N GLY A 76 -11.53 -3.03 10.59
CA GLY A 76 -11.34 -1.78 9.87
C GLY A 76 -10.87 -0.64 10.76
N ARG A 77 -11.36 -0.57 12.01
CA ARG A 77 -10.85 0.39 13.01
C ARG A 77 -9.44 0.07 13.50
N LEU A 78 -9.12 -1.21 13.72
CA LEU A 78 -7.80 -1.63 14.22
C LEU A 78 -6.69 -1.45 13.19
N LEU A 79 -6.99 -1.69 11.92
CA LEU A 79 -6.04 -1.63 10.82
C LEU A 79 -5.99 -0.26 10.13
N GLU A 80 -6.87 0.67 10.53
CA GLU A 80 -7.11 1.95 9.85
C GLU A 80 -7.26 1.78 8.31
N ALA A 81 -7.84 0.66 7.89
CA ALA A 81 -7.95 0.24 6.51
C ALA A 81 -9.36 -0.27 6.20
N ARG A 82 -9.77 -0.20 4.93
CA ARG A 82 -11.05 -0.78 4.50
C ARG A 82 -10.93 -2.30 4.48
N VAL A 83 -11.74 -2.96 5.30
CA VAL A 83 -11.88 -4.42 5.36
C VAL A 83 -13.25 -4.81 4.83
N THR A 84 -13.28 -5.71 3.84
CA THR A 84 -14.49 -6.28 3.28
C THR A 84 -14.40 -7.80 3.34
N LEU A 85 -15.42 -8.44 3.92
CA LEU A 85 -15.55 -9.89 3.99
C LEU A 85 -16.42 -10.35 2.83
N ILE A 86 -15.88 -11.23 2.00
CA ILE A 86 -16.54 -11.73 0.79
C ILE A 86 -16.56 -13.26 0.87
N ALA A 87 -17.75 -13.85 0.76
CA ALA A 87 -17.95 -15.28 0.67
C ALA A 87 -17.39 -15.85 -0.65
N ALA A 88 -17.15 -17.16 -0.69
CA ALA A 88 -16.61 -17.84 -1.87
C ALA A 88 -17.53 -17.76 -3.11
N ASP A 89 -18.81 -17.49 -2.90
CA ASP A 89 -19.82 -17.27 -3.95
C ASP A 89 -19.87 -15.80 -4.44
N GLY A 90 -19.04 -14.93 -3.87
CA GLY A 90 -18.98 -13.50 -4.19
C GLY A 90 -19.95 -12.63 -3.38
N MET A 91 -20.73 -13.20 -2.45
CA MET A 91 -21.60 -12.42 -1.57
C MET A 91 -20.77 -11.64 -0.54
N VAL A 92 -21.06 -10.36 -0.37
CA VAL A 92 -20.42 -9.55 0.68
C VAL A 92 -21.08 -9.86 2.02
N LEU A 93 -20.31 -10.43 2.94
CA LEU A 93 -20.75 -10.84 4.28
C LEU A 93 -20.58 -9.72 5.32
N GLY A 94 -19.73 -8.73 5.05
CA GLY A 94 -19.50 -7.59 5.95
C GLY A 94 -18.56 -6.56 5.32
N ASP A 95 -18.77 -5.28 5.62
CA ASP A 95 -17.87 -4.20 5.14
C ASP A 95 -17.67 -3.16 6.25
N SER A 96 -16.41 -2.87 6.57
CA SER A 96 -16.03 -1.86 7.56
C SER A 96 -16.41 -0.41 7.24
N HIS A 97 -16.74 -0.11 5.98
CA HIS A 97 -16.96 1.26 5.49
C HIS A 97 -18.40 1.50 5.04
N GLU A 98 -19.17 0.42 4.83
CA GLU A 98 -20.55 0.50 4.40
C GLU A 98 -21.44 0.12 5.59
N ASP A 99 -22.11 1.12 6.15
CA ASP A 99 -23.01 0.91 7.28
C ASP A 99 -24.30 0.26 6.77
N ARG A 100 -24.41 -1.08 6.88
CA ARG A 100 -25.58 -1.86 6.44
C ARG A 100 -26.79 -1.72 7.37
N THR A 101 -26.66 -0.97 8.47
CA THR A 101 -27.74 -0.75 9.44
C THR A 101 -28.75 0.34 9.04
N ARG A 102 -28.77 0.76 7.77
CA ARG A 102 -29.67 1.82 7.26
C ARG A 102 -30.66 1.35 6.20
#